data_AF-A0A4R8MUY9-F1
#
_entry.id   AF-A0A4R8MUY9-F1
#
_cell.length_a   1.000
_cell.length_b   1.000
_cell.length_c   1.000
_cell.angle_alpha   90.00
_cell.angle_beta   90.00
_cell.angle_gamma   90.00
#
_symmetry.space_group_name_H-M   'P 1'
#
loop_
_entity.id
_entity.type
_entity.pdbx_description
1 polymer ?
#
loop_
_entity_poly.entity_id
_entity_poly.type
_entity_poly.pdbx_seq_one_letter_code
_entity_poly.pdbx_strand_id
1 'polypeptide(L)'
;MNPKIKITIQFIFSHLSAYLLVSVPYFQFVMKEYYEGENAVFPLFLITANDGAAWSRAMFWLFPALISQAILMVSFVIVIWDWFRIQSFGKQMFVLIWMRTILGGLATISPAVGSLEGMVFLIPEVSISIHLYVVFEIFLQSIVHAGIFLTLVNRRKPTT
;
A
#
# COMPACT_ATOMS: atom_id res chain seq x y z
N MET A 1 13.96 -1.67 -24.78
CA MET A 1 13.95 -1.73 -23.29
C MET A 1 13.63 -3.16 -22.86
N ASN A 2 14.38 -3.72 -21.92
CA ASN A 2 14.13 -5.07 -21.39
C ASN A 2 12.68 -5.16 -20.83
N PRO A 3 11.88 -6.17 -21.19
CA PRO A 3 10.51 -6.32 -20.71
C PRO A 3 10.38 -6.30 -19.18
N LYS A 4 11.35 -6.88 -18.46
CA LYS A 4 11.38 -6.90 -16.99
C LYS A 4 11.54 -5.48 -16.42
N ILE A 5 12.46 -4.69 -16.98
CA ILE A 5 12.66 -3.28 -16.60
C ILE A 5 11.37 -2.47 -16.83
N LYS A 6 10.70 -2.70 -17.97
CA LYS A 6 9.42 -2.04 -18.26
C LYS A 6 8.36 -2.37 -17.21
N ILE A 7 8.21 -3.65 -16.87
CA ILE A 7 7.26 -4.11 -15.86
C ILE A 7 7.57 -3.46 -14.50
N THR A 8 8.85 -3.45 -14.10
CA THR A 8 9.29 -2.80 -12.86
C THR A 8 8.92 -1.33 -12.81
N ILE A 9 9.21 -0.56 -13.87
CA ILE A 9 8.87 0.87 -13.93
C ILE A 9 7.34 1.06 -13.85
N GLN A 10 6.57 0.30 -14.61
CA GLN A 10 5.11 0.38 -14.61
C GLN A 10 4.53 0.05 -13.24
N PHE A 11 5.09 -0.95 -12.55
CA PHE A 11 4.68 -1.38 -11.22
C PHE A 11 4.98 -0.31 -10.18
N ILE A 12 6.22 0.21 -10.14
CA ILE A 12 6.61 1.29 -9.23
C ILE A 12 5.71 2.51 -9.44
N PHE A 13 5.51 2.92 -10.69
CA PHE A 13 4.63 4.03 -11.01
C PHE A 13 3.21 3.80 -10.49
N SER A 14 2.60 2.66 -10.81
CA SER A 14 1.25 2.34 -10.34
C SER A 14 1.16 2.25 -8.81
N HIS A 15 2.22 1.77 -8.15
CA HIS A 15 2.28 1.64 -6.71
C HIS A 15 2.27 3.01 -6.03
N LEU A 16 3.11 3.92 -6.51
CA LEU A 16 3.22 5.30 -6.03
C LEU A 16 1.95 6.11 -6.36
N SER A 17 1.39 5.94 -7.56
CA SER A 17 0.13 6.58 -7.92
C SER A 17 -1.00 6.14 -7.00
N ALA A 18 -1.09 4.85 -6.65
CA ALA A 18 -2.11 4.38 -5.72
C ALA A 18 -1.95 4.98 -4.32
N TYR A 19 -0.72 5.13 -3.84
CA TYR A 19 -0.46 5.83 -2.57
C TYR A 19 -0.95 7.29 -2.64
N LEU A 20 -0.59 8.03 -3.69
CA LEU A 20 -1.01 9.42 -3.85
C LEU A 20 -2.54 9.57 -4.01
N LEU A 21 -3.18 8.69 -4.78
CA LEU A 21 -4.60 8.79 -5.10
C LEU A 21 -5.51 8.27 -3.99
N VAL A 22 -5.00 7.43 -3.09
CA VAL A 22 -5.79 6.84 -2.00
C VAL A 22 -5.34 7.39 -0.66
N SER A 23 -4.07 7.22 -0.28
CA SER A 23 -3.60 7.58 1.07
C SER A 23 -3.68 9.07 1.35
N VAL A 24 -3.36 9.93 0.39
CA VAL A 24 -3.42 11.38 0.61
C VAL A 24 -4.87 11.85 0.86
N PRO A 25 -5.87 11.51 0.01
CA PRO A 25 -7.27 11.80 0.32
C PRO A 25 -7.76 11.11 1.59
N TYR A 26 -7.42 9.83 1.79
CA TYR A 26 -7.88 9.07 2.95
C TYR A 26 -7.38 9.66 4.26
N PHE A 27 -6.12 10.13 4.27
CA PHE A 27 -5.59 10.90 5.37
C PHE A 27 -6.45 12.14 5.65
N GLN A 28 -6.71 12.98 4.63
CA GLN A 28 -7.44 14.24 4.82
C GLN A 28 -8.90 14.04 5.27
N PHE A 29 -9.59 13.04 4.73
CA PHE A 29 -11.05 12.89 4.91
C PHE A 29 -11.47 11.85 5.94
N VAL A 30 -10.60 10.90 6.29
CA VAL A 30 -10.95 9.79 7.19
C VAL A 30 -10.01 9.72 8.39
N MET A 31 -8.70 9.84 8.17
CA MET A 31 -7.74 9.53 9.23
C MET A 31 -7.29 10.74 10.05
N LYS A 32 -7.46 11.97 9.53
CA LYS A 32 -6.87 13.18 10.12
C LYS A 32 -7.21 13.37 11.61
N GLU A 33 -8.45 13.11 12.01
CA GLU A 33 -8.89 13.25 13.41
C GLU A 33 -8.11 12.33 14.37
N TYR A 34 -7.70 11.16 13.91
CA TYR A 34 -6.90 10.22 14.69
C TYR A 34 -5.41 10.60 14.76
N TYR A 35 -4.95 11.50 13.88
CA TYR A 35 -3.58 12.02 13.85
C TYR A 35 -3.44 13.36 14.61
N GLU A 36 -4.41 14.27 14.46
CA GLU A 36 -4.30 15.68 14.89
C GLU A 36 -5.53 16.19 15.68
N GLY A 37 -6.60 15.40 15.83
CA GLY A 37 -7.84 15.82 16.47
C GLY A 37 -7.88 15.62 17.99
N GLU A 38 -9.02 15.97 18.60
CA GLU A 38 -9.26 15.76 20.05
C GLU A 38 -9.19 14.28 20.46
N ASN A 39 -9.42 13.37 19.51
CA ASN A 39 -9.32 11.92 19.67
C ASN A 39 -8.03 11.34 19.04
N ALA A 40 -6.95 12.13 18.97
CA ALA A 40 -5.71 11.68 18.33
C ALA A 40 -5.06 10.51 19.11
N VAL A 41 -5.13 9.31 18.53
CA VAL A 41 -4.50 8.12 19.10
C VAL A 41 -3.18 7.77 18.44
N PHE A 42 -2.97 8.13 17.17
CA PHE A 42 -1.74 7.81 16.46
C PHE A 42 -0.47 8.41 17.07
N PRO A 43 -0.46 9.62 17.67
CA PRO A 43 0.71 10.13 18.36
C PRO A 43 1.24 9.25 19.50
N LEU A 44 0.43 8.32 20.03
CA LEU A 44 0.85 7.41 21.10
C LEU A 44 1.88 6.36 20.62
N PHE A 45 1.93 6.06 19.33
CA PHE A 45 2.77 4.98 18.79
C PHE A 45 3.31 5.23 17.36
N LEU A 46 2.95 6.34 16.71
CA LEU A 46 3.50 6.77 15.42
C LEU A 46 4.16 8.15 15.54
N ILE A 47 5.13 8.39 14.66
CA ILE A 47 5.62 9.74 14.37
C ILE A 47 4.49 10.50 13.67
N THR A 48 4.10 11.64 14.24
CA THR A 48 3.04 12.52 13.70
C THR A 48 3.59 13.93 13.50
N ALA A 49 2.81 14.79 12.84
CA ALA A 49 3.20 16.18 12.57
C ALA A 49 3.43 17.02 13.85
N ASN A 50 3.02 16.53 15.02
CA ASN A 50 3.25 17.17 16.31
C ASN A 50 4.75 17.25 16.68
N ASP A 51 5.57 16.30 16.21
CA ASP A 51 7.04 16.37 16.27
C ASP A 51 7.59 16.66 14.88
N GLY A 52 7.75 17.94 14.55
CA GLY A 52 8.17 18.37 13.22
C GLY A 52 9.55 17.82 12.77
N ALA A 53 10.47 17.58 13.71
CA ALA A 53 11.80 17.07 13.39
C ALA A 53 11.76 15.57 13.06
N ALA A 54 11.03 14.78 13.85
CA ALA A 54 10.82 13.37 13.56
C ALA A 54 9.96 13.17 12.30
N TRP A 55 8.91 13.99 12.13
CA TRP A 55 8.01 13.93 10.98
C TRP A 55 8.73 14.23 9.66
N SER A 56 9.53 15.30 9.61
CA SER A 56 10.33 15.63 8.42
C SER A 56 11.25 14.48 8.01
N ARG A 57 11.89 13.82 8.99
CA ARG A 57 12.74 12.65 8.76
C ARG A 57 11.95 11.46 8.23
N ALA A 58 10.76 11.21 8.77
CA ALA A 58 9.86 10.16 8.28
C ALA A 58 9.41 10.43 6.83
N MET A 59 9.02 11.67 6.52
CA MET A 59 8.62 12.07 5.16
C MET A 59 9.77 11.98 4.15
N PHE A 60 11.01 12.27 4.57
CA PHE A 60 12.20 12.07 3.73
C PHE A 60 12.38 10.60 3.32
N TRP A 61 12.17 9.67 4.25
CA TRP A 61 12.33 8.23 4.01
C TRP A 61 11.10 7.55 3.39
N LEU A 62 9.93 8.19 3.44
CA LEU A 62 8.67 7.63 2.92
C LEU A 62 8.79 7.23 1.45
N PHE A 63 9.26 8.13 0.60
CA PHE A 63 9.35 7.86 -0.84
C PHE A 63 10.37 6.75 -1.18
N PRO A 64 11.60 6.76 -0.63
CA PRO A 64 12.51 5.62 -0.72
C PRO A 64 11.89 4.29 -0.26
N ALA A 65 11.20 4.29 0.88
CA ALA A 65 10.58 3.09 1.43
C ALA A 65 9.49 2.52 0.50
N LEU A 66 8.64 3.38 -0.07
CA LEU A 66 7.61 2.97 -1.04
C LEU A 66 8.24 2.38 -2.32
N ILE A 67 9.35 2.95 -2.81
CA ILE A 67 10.09 2.39 -3.95
C ILE A 67 10.66 1.02 -3.59
N SER A 68 11.32 0.87 -2.44
CA SER A 68 11.86 -0.41 -1.98
C SER A 68 10.77 -1.48 -1.86
N GLN A 69 9.62 -1.13 -1.29
CA GLN A 69 8.47 -2.03 -1.20
C GLN A 69 7.98 -2.45 -2.58
N ALA A 70 7.83 -1.52 -3.53
CA ALA A 70 7.43 -1.82 -4.89
C ALA A 70 8.43 -2.73 -5.62
N ILE A 71 9.75 -2.54 -5.40
CA ILE A 71 10.80 -3.40 -5.96
C ILE A 71 10.68 -4.83 -5.43
N LEU A 72 10.45 -5.02 -4.13
CA LEU A 72 10.27 -6.35 -3.54
C LEU A 72 9.04 -7.05 -4.11
N MET A 73 7.91 -6.34 -4.17
CA MET A 73 6.66 -6.87 -4.72
C MET A 73 6.77 -7.22 -6.20
N VAL A 74 7.34 -6.34 -7.03
CA VAL A 74 7.47 -6.62 -8.47
C VAL A 74 8.48 -7.73 -8.75
N SER A 75 9.50 -7.91 -7.90
CA SER A 75 10.44 -9.03 -8.02
C SER A 75 9.70 -10.36 -7.94
N PHE A 76 8.74 -10.49 -7.01
CA PHE A 76 7.87 -11.66 -6.92
C PHE A 76 7.00 -11.82 -8.18
N VAL A 77 6.37 -10.75 -8.65
CA VAL A 77 5.55 -10.77 -9.88
C VAL A 77 6.36 -11.17 -11.11
N ILE A 78 7.64 -10.75 -11.19
CA ILE A 78 8.54 -11.12 -12.29
C ILE A 78 8.83 -12.62 -12.27
N VAL A 79 9.02 -13.22 -11.09
CA VAL A 79 9.25 -14.68 -10.96
C VAL A 79 8.05 -15.47 -11.51
N ILE A 80 6.83 -15.02 -11.24
CA ILE A 80 5.60 -15.70 -11.69
C ILE A 80 5.03 -15.14 -13.01
N TRP A 81 5.79 -14.31 -13.73
CA TRP A 81 5.25 -13.47 -14.81
C TRP A 81 4.61 -14.28 -15.95
N ASP A 82 5.26 -15.35 -16.38
CA ASP A 82 4.80 -16.16 -17.50
C ASP A 82 3.46 -16.85 -17.19
N TRP A 83 3.28 -17.29 -15.94
CA TRP A 83 2.00 -17.78 -15.46
C TRP A 83 0.98 -16.64 -15.29
N PHE A 84 1.41 -15.51 -14.73
CA PHE A 84 0.55 -14.36 -14.43
C PHE A 84 -0.09 -13.75 -15.68
N ARG A 85 0.67 -13.61 -16.77
CA ARG A 85 0.21 -12.94 -18.01
C ARG A 85 -0.87 -13.70 -18.79
N ILE A 86 -0.94 -15.03 -18.60
CA ILE A 86 -1.93 -15.90 -19.26
C ILE A 86 -3.22 -16.05 -18.47
N GLN A 87 -3.26 -15.56 -17.22
CA GLN A 87 -4.48 -15.59 -16.42
C GLN A 87 -5.52 -14.57 -16.91
N SER A 88 -6.78 -14.80 -16.52
CA SER A 88 -7.85 -13.82 -16.71
C SER A 88 -7.59 -12.55 -15.89
N PHE A 89 -8.16 -11.42 -16.34
CA PHE A 89 -8.02 -10.14 -15.66
C PHE A 89 -8.41 -10.22 -14.17
N GLY A 90 -9.50 -10.92 -13.84
CA GLY A 90 -9.94 -11.10 -12.46
C GLY A 90 -8.90 -11.82 -11.58
N LYS A 91 -8.24 -12.86 -12.11
CA LYS A 91 -7.15 -13.56 -11.39
C LYS A 91 -5.92 -12.67 -11.23
N GLN A 92 -5.58 -11.89 -12.26
CA GLN A 92 -4.48 -10.93 -12.19
C GLN A 92 -4.73 -9.87 -11.11
N MET A 93 -5.94 -9.29 -11.10
CA MET A 93 -6.38 -8.34 -10.07
C MET A 93 -6.29 -8.96 -8.68
N PHE A 94 -6.86 -10.16 -8.50
CA PHE A 94 -6.85 -10.86 -7.22
C PHE A 94 -5.43 -11.08 -6.70
N VAL A 95 -4.50 -11.58 -7.53
CA VAL A 95 -3.11 -11.82 -7.13
C VAL A 95 -2.44 -10.52 -6.68
N LEU A 96 -2.63 -9.42 -7.42
CA LEU A 96 -2.03 -8.13 -7.07
C LEU A 96 -2.63 -7.54 -5.80
N ILE A 97 -3.96 -7.62 -5.64
CA ILE A 97 -4.67 -7.13 -4.45
C ILE A 97 -4.23 -7.93 -3.24
N TRP A 98 -4.25 -9.26 -3.34
CA TRP A 98 -3.85 -10.16 -2.27
C TRP A 98 -2.40 -9.90 -1.87
N MET A 99 -1.49 -9.83 -2.84
CA MET A 99 -0.06 -9.59 -2.57
C MET A 99 0.15 -8.27 -1.83
N ARG A 100 -0.48 -7.18 -2.28
CA ARG A 100 -0.30 -5.87 -1.63
C ARG A 100 -1.01 -5.79 -0.27
N THR A 101 -2.20 -6.34 -0.13
CA THR A 101 -2.96 -6.29 1.13
C THR A 101 -2.32 -7.15 2.21
N ILE A 102 -1.90 -8.37 1.85
CA ILE A 102 -1.29 -9.31 2.79
C ILE A 102 0.16 -8.93 3.09
N LEU A 103 1.02 -8.85 2.06
CA LEU A 103 2.46 -8.61 2.28
C LEU A 103 2.75 -7.15 2.62
N GLY A 104 1.97 -6.22 2.06
CA GLY A 104 2.17 -4.79 2.27
C GLY A 104 1.45 -4.23 3.51
N GLY A 105 0.60 -5.02 4.16
CA GLY A 105 -0.21 -4.57 5.29
C GLY A 105 -0.27 -5.59 6.42
N LEU A 106 -1.10 -6.62 6.25
CA LEU A 106 -1.47 -7.53 7.35
C LEU A 106 -0.29 -8.31 7.92
N ALA A 107 0.63 -8.79 7.08
CA ALA A 107 1.78 -9.60 7.49
C ALA A 107 3.05 -8.78 7.72
N THR A 108 2.94 -7.45 7.92
CA THR A 108 4.10 -6.61 8.23
C THR A 108 4.60 -6.89 9.66
N ILE A 109 5.93 -6.96 9.83
CA ILE A 109 6.61 -7.37 11.08
C ILE A 109 6.68 -6.22 12.12
N SER A 110 6.10 -5.06 11.79
CA SER A 110 6.04 -3.93 12.71
C SER A 110 4.71 -3.99 13.45
N PRO A 111 4.69 -3.86 14.80
CA PRO A 111 3.44 -3.70 15.54
C PRO A 111 2.83 -2.34 15.17
N ALA A 112 2.05 -2.34 14.10
CA ALA A 112 1.44 -1.17 13.50
C ALA A 112 -0.07 -1.38 13.38
N VAL A 113 -0.83 -0.29 13.47
CA VAL A 113 -2.28 -0.33 13.28
C VAL A 113 -2.60 -0.88 11.90
N GLY A 114 -3.56 -1.81 11.86
CA GLY A 114 -3.93 -2.54 10.64
C GLY A 114 -3.07 -3.76 10.28
N SER A 115 -1.96 -4.02 10.99
CA SER A 115 -1.22 -5.29 10.90
C SER A 115 -1.77 -6.34 11.86
N LEU A 116 -1.54 -7.62 11.58
CA LEU A 116 -1.94 -8.73 12.45
C LEU A 116 -1.17 -8.72 13.78
N GLU A 117 0.12 -8.43 13.73
CA GLU A 117 0.94 -8.32 14.95
C GLU A 117 0.52 -7.13 15.80
N GLY A 118 0.23 -5.98 15.17
CA GLY A 118 -0.32 -4.81 15.87
C GLY A 118 -1.69 -5.08 16.52
N MET A 119 -2.50 -5.99 15.99
CA MET A 119 -3.76 -6.39 16.63
C MET A 119 -3.55 -7.18 17.93
N VAL A 120 -2.41 -7.85 18.11
CA VAL A 120 -2.08 -8.55 19.36
C VAL A 120 -1.70 -7.56 20.46
N PHE A 121 -1.04 -6.47 20.08
CA PHE A 121 -0.59 -5.40 20.99
C PHE A 121 -1.59 -4.25 21.09
N LEU A 122 -2.88 -4.53 20.91
CA LEU A 122 -3.95 -3.53 21.05
C LEU A 122 -3.91 -2.91 22.44
N ILE A 123 -3.56 -1.63 22.49
CA ILE A 123 -3.77 -0.79 23.66
C ILE A 123 -5.28 -0.49 23.70
N PRO A 124 -5.98 -0.59 24.85
CA PRO A 124 -7.44 -0.44 24.91
C PRO A 124 -7.99 0.87 24.31
N GLU A 125 -7.16 1.92 24.27
CA GLU A 125 -7.45 3.22 23.69
C GLU A 125 -7.47 3.22 22.15
N VAL A 126 -6.81 2.24 21.51
CA VAL A 126 -6.85 2.03 20.06
C VAL A 126 -8.01 1.10 19.74
N SER A 127 -9.15 1.68 19.39
CA SER A 127 -10.33 0.86 19.06
C SER A 127 -10.10 0.02 17.80
N ILE A 128 -10.72 -1.16 17.76
CA ILE A 128 -10.76 -2.06 16.58
C ILE A 128 -11.16 -1.31 15.30
N SER A 129 -11.99 -0.27 15.43
CA SER A 129 -12.42 0.56 14.29
C SER A 129 -11.24 1.17 13.53
N ILE A 130 -10.17 1.58 14.22
CA ILE A 130 -9.01 2.24 13.61
C ILE A 130 -8.19 1.22 12.82
N HIS A 131 -8.05 0.00 13.33
CA HIS A 131 -7.44 -1.09 12.56
C HIS A 131 -8.24 -1.39 11.29
N LEU A 132 -9.57 -1.42 11.37
CA LEU A 132 -10.42 -1.63 10.21
C LEU A 132 -10.29 -0.49 9.19
N TYR A 133 -10.20 0.76 9.63
CA TYR A 133 -9.96 1.89 8.75
C TYR A 133 -8.59 1.78 8.04
N VAL A 134 -7.52 1.39 8.73
CA VAL A 134 -6.21 1.22 8.09
C VAL A 134 -6.21 0.03 7.12
N VAL A 135 -6.80 -1.11 7.50
CA VAL A 135 -6.93 -2.28 6.60
C VAL A 135 -7.73 -1.90 5.35
N PHE A 136 -8.80 -1.14 5.52
CA PHE A 136 -9.62 -0.67 4.41
C PHE A 136 -8.85 0.27 3.47
N GLU A 137 -8.04 1.19 4.00
CA GLU A 137 -7.15 2.03 3.20
C GLU A 137 -6.18 1.18 2.35
N ILE A 138 -5.51 0.22 2.98
CA ILE A 138 -4.54 -0.67 2.32
C ILE A 138 -5.24 -1.46 1.20
N PHE A 139 -6.46 -1.93 1.45
CA PHE A 139 -7.27 -2.62 0.46
C PHE A 139 -7.63 -1.71 -0.72
N LEU A 140 -8.07 -0.47 -0.48
CA LEU A 140 -8.36 0.50 -1.54
C LEU A 140 -7.13 0.84 -2.37
N GLN A 141 -5.99 1.08 -1.71
CA GLN A 141 -4.70 1.26 -2.39
C GLN A 141 -4.36 0.06 -3.28
N SER A 142 -4.65 -1.15 -2.80
CA SER A 142 -4.39 -2.39 -3.53
C SER A 142 -5.24 -2.52 -4.79
N ILE A 143 -6.52 -2.14 -4.72
CA ILE A 143 -7.42 -2.10 -5.89
C ILE A 143 -6.90 -1.09 -6.92
N VAL A 144 -6.65 0.15 -6.51
CA VAL A 144 -6.20 1.23 -7.42
C VAL A 144 -4.87 0.87 -8.07
N HIS A 145 -3.93 0.36 -7.29
CA HIS A 145 -2.64 -0.11 -7.78
C HIS A 145 -2.79 -1.19 -8.85
N ALA A 146 -3.55 -2.24 -8.55
CA ALA A 146 -3.77 -3.34 -9.49
C ALA A 146 -4.45 -2.85 -10.78
N GLY A 147 -5.47 -1.99 -10.66
CA GLY A 147 -6.17 -1.41 -11.80
C GLY A 147 -5.25 -0.58 -12.72
N ILE A 148 -4.43 0.31 -12.15
CA ILE A 148 -3.47 1.11 -12.92
C ILE A 148 -2.43 0.20 -13.58
N PHE A 149 -1.80 -0.71 -12.81
CA PHE A 149 -0.75 -1.58 -13.32
C PHE A 149 -1.25 -2.44 -14.49
N LEU A 150 -2.40 -3.11 -14.33
CA LEU A 150 -2.95 -3.96 -15.38
C LEU A 150 -3.39 -3.16 -16.59
N THR A 151 -3.90 -1.93 -16.42
CA THR A 151 -4.19 -1.05 -17.56
C THR A 151 -2.92 -0.72 -18.35
N LEU A 152 -1.81 -0.41 -17.65
CA LEU A 152 -0.53 -0.08 -18.29
C LEU A 152 0.11 -1.28 -19.01
N VAL A 153 -0.07 -2.49 -18.49
CA VAL A 153 0.48 -3.73 -19.07
C VAL A 153 -0.43 -4.28 -20.20
N ASN A 154 -1.75 -4.21 -20.05
CA ASN A 154 -2.71 -4.81 -20.98
C ASN A 154 -3.11 -3.93 -22.17
N ARG A 155 -2.73 -2.64 -22.21
CA ARG A 155 -2.93 -1.72 -23.37
C ARG A 155 -2.33 -2.19 -24.71
N ARG A 156 -1.76 -3.41 -24.78
CA ARG A 156 -1.18 -4.03 -25.98
C ARG A 156 -1.73 -5.42 -26.32
N LYS A 157 -2.70 -5.97 -25.60
CA LYS A 157 -3.41 -7.17 -26.12
C LYS A 157 -4.30 -6.67 -27.27
N PRO A 158 -4.10 -7.13 -28.52
CA PRO A 158 -5.05 -6.84 -29.57
C PRO A 158 -6.40 -7.36 -29.09
N THR A 159 -7.43 -6.53 -29.14
CA THR A 159 -8.81 -7.00 -29.13
C THR A 159 -8.96 -7.93 -30.33
N THR A 160 -8.86 -9.23 -30.10
CA THR A 160 -9.35 -10.25 -31.03
C THR A 160 -10.85 -10.28 -30.98
#